data_AF-A0A2H0L6T7-F1
#
_entry.id   AF-A0A2H0L6T7-F1
#
_cell.length_a   1.000
_cell.length_b   1.000
_cell.length_c   1.000
_cell.angle_alpha   90.00
_cell.angle_beta   90.00
_cell.angle_gamma   90.00
#
_symmetry.space_group_name_H-M   'P 1'
#
loop_
_entity.id
_entity.type
_entity.pdbx_description
1 polymer ?
#
loop_
_entity_poly.entity_id
_entity_poly.type
_entity_poly.pdbx_seq_one_letter_code
_entity_poly.pdbx_strand_id
1 'polypeptide(L)'
;AIKTILDIQGDVCMSEKDMAKKLKVTFFSKIEEDTSENVRAFSKKLKKTLAELGVEIIPYEQTLEPIRLKRRIKMILMMLGMNIKNMLKGKFEFFAFDFGKKVKKGIAIIQTGEGETGDLPVDHVLSLRENPMILITDQPDEITEKSAFKEHLEASLPIFSWNITNLIVSVSKTHWTVYSFNMSYPMHRIDGDFNKDILHALVPKIYAPVIPPRISDFEIHNSAFDTDDEQYKPYIKDLIESGPILEQTKLYPEPKKISEFKFRSAFYRWLGSLLLDKRSGMSYGFIARQLPMKFSEIREAGKQNNKKDYFFKGKDLYIKFDFNNNKYEMKVPDVWVLTSRSGSDKTKLNPKTDIVRMGLVNGKMIMETPKGVSVGPDYKPSFDTKVILAHSVANAIFASIAKHINPDSEFADKFASNGRALAHWHGYFDPKKLPKSWHYYGENNPPVSCSAPQGAVYAFKGKEELFTCIIQRHLPYEADIHMEPQHGSNVSFSSLKNLGNFLIKNKNTTKLGNEYLALYS
;
A
#
# COMPACT_ATOMS: atom_id res chain seq x y z
N ALA A 1 -21.04 0.34 -2.95
CA ALA A 1 -20.69 1.76 -2.83
C ALA A 1 -19.17 2.00 -2.79
N ILE A 2 -18.42 1.39 -1.85
CA ILE A 2 -16.99 1.70 -1.58
C ILE A 2 -16.12 1.72 -2.85
N LYS A 3 -16.22 0.70 -3.71
CA LYS A 3 -15.45 0.63 -4.97
C LYS A 3 -15.68 1.85 -5.86
N THR A 4 -16.92 2.33 -5.95
CA THR A 4 -17.30 3.51 -6.74
C THR A 4 -16.81 4.80 -6.09
N ILE A 5 -16.86 4.90 -4.75
CA ILE A 5 -16.33 6.06 -4.02
C ILE A 5 -14.83 6.23 -4.28
N LEU A 6 -14.06 5.14 -4.28
CA LEU A 6 -12.60 5.16 -4.34
C LEU A 6 -12.01 4.91 -5.74
N ASP A 7 -12.85 4.97 -6.79
CA ASP A 7 -12.49 4.63 -8.17
C ASP A 7 -11.66 3.33 -8.27
N ILE A 8 -12.17 2.27 -7.63
CA ILE A 8 -11.58 0.95 -7.68
C ILE A 8 -12.24 0.17 -8.82
N GLN A 9 -11.45 -0.07 -9.86
CA GLN A 9 -11.85 -0.81 -11.04
C GLN A 9 -11.74 -2.33 -10.80
N GLY A 10 -12.71 -3.08 -11.30
CA GLY A 10 -12.72 -4.54 -11.25
C GLY A 10 -13.27 -5.16 -9.95
N ASP A 11 -13.08 -6.47 -9.84
CA ASP A 11 -13.45 -7.23 -8.65
C ASP A 11 -12.31 -7.26 -7.64
N VAL A 12 -12.64 -6.96 -6.39
CA VAL A 12 -11.71 -6.97 -5.27
C VAL A 12 -12.07 -8.16 -4.39
N CYS A 13 -11.19 -9.14 -4.33
CA CYS A 13 -11.38 -10.29 -3.45
C CYS A 13 -10.94 -9.90 -2.04
N MET A 14 -11.80 -10.18 -1.07
CA MET A 14 -11.67 -9.71 0.32
C MET A 14 -11.37 -10.84 1.31
N SER A 15 -11.39 -12.10 0.87
CA SER A 15 -11.08 -13.27 1.70
C SER A 15 -9.90 -14.04 1.11
N GLU A 16 -9.07 -14.64 1.97
CA GLU A 16 -7.89 -15.40 1.56
C GLU A 16 -8.26 -16.60 0.70
N LYS A 17 -9.39 -17.25 1.01
CA LYS A 17 -9.90 -18.41 0.25
C LYS A 17 -10.32 -18.01 -1.17
N ASP A 18 -10.97 -16.86 -1.33
CA ASP A 18 -11.34 -16.37 -2.66
C ASP A 18 -10.13 -15.89 -3.45
N MET A 19 -9.14 -15.29 -2.77
CA MET A 19 -7.85 -14.96 -3.36
C MET A 19 -7.14 -16.21 -3.87
N ALA A 20 -7.08 -17.29 -3.08
CA ALA A 20 -6.46 -18.56 -3.47
C ALA A 20 -7.10 -19.12 -4.75
N LYS A 21 -8.44 -19.22 -4.79
CA LYS A 21 -9.18 -19.77 -5.94
C LYS A 21 -9.01 -18.99 -7.24
N LYS A 22 -8.72 -17.69 -7.14
CA LYS A 22 -8.52 -16.81 -8.31
C LYS A 22 -7.06 -16.58 -8.65
N LEU A 23 -6.14 -17.04 -7.79
CA LEU A 23 -4.72 -16.89 -8.01
C LEU A 23 -4.25 -17.89 -9.06
N LYS A 24 -3.45 -17.41 -10.01
CA LYS A 24 -2.77 -18.21 -11.03
C LYS A 24 -1.28 -18.09 -10.83
N VAL A 25 -0.60 -19.23 -10.73
CA VAL A 25 0.84 -19.28 -10.51
C VAL A 25 1.53 -20.17 -11.54
N THR A 26 2.77 -19.85 -11.87
CA THR A 26 3.70 -20.74 -12.55
C THR A 26 5.00 -20.81 -11.78
N PHE A 27 5.65 -21.98 -11.83
CA PHE A 27 7.00 -22.17 -11.32
C PHE A 27 7.98 -22.01 -12.48
N PHE A 28 8.98 -21.16 -12.30
CA PHE A 28 10.00 -20.89 -13.31
C PHE A 28 10.99 -22.07 -13.36
N SER A 29 11.05 -22.77 -14.49
CA SER A 29 11.58 -24.14 -14.59
C SER A 29 13.10 -24.27 -14.67
N LYS A 30 13.86 -23.18 -14.78
CA LYS A 30 15.26 -23.23 -15.22
C LYS A 30 16.33 -23.24 -14.13
N ILE A 31 15.97 -23.09 -12.84
CA ILE A 31 16.93 -22.80 -11.77
C ILE A 31 16.76 -23.80 -10.62
N GLU A 32 17.18 -25.05 -10.86
CA GLU A 32 17.19 -26.10 -9.82
C GLU A 32 18.60 -26.59 -9.45
N GLU A 33 19.59 -26.44 -10.34
CA GLU A 33 20.91 -27.06 -10.19
C GLU A 33 21.69 -26.48 -8.98
N ASP A 34 21.69 -25.15 -8.79
CA ASP A 34 22.40 -24.47 -7.68
C ASP A 34 21.53 -24.13 -6.46
N THR A 35 20.32 -24.68 -6.38
CA THR A 35 19.41 -24.38 -5.27
C THR A 35 19.70 -25.26 -4.06
N SER A 36 19.66 -24.72 -2.83
CA SER A 36 19.83 -25.54 -1.62
C SER A 36 18.73 -26.59 -1.46
N GLU A 37 19.01 -27.63 -0.68
CA GLU A 37 18.00 -28.66 -0.35
C GLU A 37 16.78 -28.07 0.37
N ASN A 38 17.00 -27.11 1.28
CA ASN A 38 15.92 -26.45 2.01
C ASN A 38 14.96 -25.72 1.07
N VAL A 39 15.51 -24.93 0.13
CA VAL A 39 14.71 -24.19 -0.85
C VAL A 39 13.96 -25.12 -1.80
N ARG A 40 14.62 -26.20 -2.29
CA ARG A 40 13.95 -27.21 -3.13
C ARG A 40 12.82 -27.91 -2.39
N ALA A 41 13.05 -28.35 -1.15
CA ALA A 41 12.05 -29.00 -0.33
C ALA A 41 10.86 -28.08 -0.04
N PHE A 42 11.13 -26.82 0.33
CA PHE A 42 10.11 -25.81 0.55
C PHE A 42 9.30 -25.55 -0.72
N SER A 43 9.95 -25.35 -1.87
CA SER A 43 9.28 -25.09 -3.15
C SER A 43 8.34 -26.23 -3.55
N LYS A 44 8.78 -27.49 -3.41
CA LYS A 44 7.94 -28.67 -3.66
C LYS A 44 6.72 -28.71 -2.73
N LYS A 45 6.93 -28.46 -1.43
CA LYS A 45 5.86 -28.39 -0.43
C LYS A 45 4.88 -27.27 -0.74
N LEU A 46 5.38 -26.07 -1.06
CA LEU A 46 4.59 -24.90 -1.46
C LEU A 46 3.74 -25.20 -2.70
N LYS A 47 4.32 -25.77 -3.75
CA LYS A 47 3.58 -26.13 -4.97
C LYS A 47 2.42 -27.06 -4.66
N LYS A 48 2.63 -28.08 -3.82
CA LYS A 48 1.56 -29.00 -3.39
C LYS A 48 0.48 -28.26 -2.59
N THR A 49 0.87 -27.49 -1.58
CA THR A 49 -0.06 -26.73 -0.73
C THR A 49 -0.89 -25.71 -1.52
N LEU A 50 -0.30 -24.97 -2.46
CA LEU A 50 -1.03 -24.04 -3.31
C LEU A 50 -2.13 -24.75 -4.11
N ALA A 51 -1.84 -25.92 -4.69
CA ALA A 51 -2.83 -26.72 -5.40
C ALA A 51 -3.96 -27.19 -4.47
N GLU A 52 -3.64 -27.65 -3.26
CA GLU A 52 -4.64 -28.05 -2.25
C GLU A 52 -5.54 -26.90 -1.81
N LEU A 53 -5.01 -25.67 -1.76
CA LEU A 53 -5.75 -24.44 -1.47
C LEU A 53 -6.61 -23.95 -2.65
N GLY A 54 -6.54 -24.62 -3.80
CA GLY A 54 -7.32 -24.29 -5.00
C GLY A 54 -6.67 -23.23 -5.91
N VAL A 55 -5.37 -22.96 -5.74
CA VAL A 55 -4.61 -22.09 -6.65
C VAL A 55 -4.39 -22.80 -7.98
N GLU A 56 -4.60 -22.10 -9.09
CA GLU A 56 -4.37 -22.63 -10.43
C GLU A 56 -2.87 -22.63 -10.74
N ILE A 57 -2.25 -23.81 -10.76
CA ILE A 57 -0.84 -23.98 -11.12
C ILE A 57 -0.75 -24.31 -12.61
N ILE A 58 -0.22 -23.37 -13.39
CA ILE A 58 -0.10 -23.49 -14.84
C ILE A 58 1.35 -23.87 -15.18
N PRO A 59 1.59 -24.91 -16.00
CA PRO A 59 2.93 -25.21 -16.50
C PRO A 59 3.54 -24.02 -17.23
N TYR A 60 4.83 -23.73 -17.00
CA TYR A 60 5.49 -22.52 -17.48
C TYR A 60 5.31 -22.30 -18.99
N GLU A 61 5.47 -23.35 -19.79
CA GLU A 61 5.40 -23.33 -21.24
C GLU A 61 3.99 -22.91 -21.74
N GLN A 62 2.94 -23.22 -20.98
CA GLN A 62 1.54 -22.87 -21.30
C GLN A 62 1.20 -21.41 -20.95
N THR A 63 2.00 -20.79 -20.08
CA THR A 63 1.84 -19.37 -19.72
C THR A 63 2.38 -18.43 -20.79
N LEU A 64 3.20 -18.94 -21.71
CA LEU A 64 3.93 -18.13 -22.68
C LEU A 64 3.05 -17.71 -23.86
N GLU A 65 3.08 -16.42 -24.21
CA GLU A 65 2.46 -15.87 -25.42
C GLU A 65 3.45 -15.01 -26.23
N PRO A 66 3.33 -14.97 -27.57
CA PRO A 66 4.18 -14.13 -28.40
C PRO A 66 3.90 -12.64 -28.15
N ILE A 67 4.96 -11.83 -28.11
CA ILE A 67 4.82 -10.38 -27.98
C ILE A 67 4.19 -9.81 -29.25
N ARG A 68 3.06 -9.09 -29.11
CA ARG A 68 2.40 -8.38 -30.22
C ARG A 68 3.38 -7.44 -30.94
N LEU A 69 3.34 -7.40 -32.27
CA LEU A 69 4.29 -6.63 -33.10
C LEU A 69 4.37 -5.15 -32.71
N LYS A 70 3.22 -4.48 -32.49
CA LYS A 70 3.18 -3.07 -32.04
C LYS A 70 3.98 -2.84 -30.76
N ARG A 71 3.93 -3.80 -29.83
CA ARG A 71 4.68 -3.73 -28.58
C ARG A 71 6.17 -4.00 -28.79
N ARG A 72 6.53 -4.97 -29.65
CA ARG A 72 7.93 -5.21 -30.04
C ARG A 72 8.58 -3.96 -30.60
N ILE A 73 7.92 -3.29 -31.55
CA ILE A 73 8.39 -2.04 -32.15
C ILE A 73 8.57 -0.95 -31.08
N LYS A 74 7.57 -0.75 -30.21
CA LYS A 74 7.66 0.21 -29.11
C LYS A 74 8.85 -0.06 -28.19
N MET A 75 9.13 -1.33 -27.89
CA MET A 75 10.26 -1.73 -27.06
C MET A 75 11.58 -1.46 -27.78
N ILE A 76 11.73 -1.83 -29.06
CA ILE A 76 12.92 -1.52 -29.87
C ILE A 76 13.21 -0.02 -29.87
N LEU A 77 12.22 0.81 -30.16
CA LEU A 77 12.38 2.28 -30.16
C LEU A 77 12.82 2.83 -28.80
N MET A 78 12.25 2.30 -27.72
CA MET A 78 12.62 2.68 -26.36
C MET A 78 14.05 2.26 -26.02
N MET A 79 14.46 1.05 -26.42
CA MET A 79 15.83 0.54 -26.22
C MET A 79 16.85 1.35 -27.01
N LEU A 80 16.56 1.68 -28.28
CA LEU A 80 17.40 2.57 -29.09
C LEU A 80 17.57 3.93 -28.42
N GLY A 81 16.48 4.54 -27.95
CA GLY A 81 16.54 5.82 -27.23
C GLY A 81 17.36 5.73 -25.94
N MET A 82 17.27 4.63 -25.21
CA MET A 82 18.10 4.40 -24.01
C MET A 82 19.58 4.22 -24.35
N ASN A 83 19.91 3.42 -25.37
CA ASN A 83 21.28 3.20 -25.81
C ASN A 83 21.92 4.52 -26.29
N ILE A 84 21.20 5.33 -27.08
CA ILE A 84 21.68 6.66 -27.50
C ILE A 84 21.93 7.55 -26.27
N LYS A 85 20.99 7.59 -25.32
CA LYS A 85 21.15 8.38 -24.09
C LYS A 85 22.34 7.93 -23.24
N ASN A 86 22.61 6.63 -23.18
CA ASN A 86 23.75 6.08 -22.44
C ASN A 86 25.08 6.35 -23.16
N MET A 87 25.10 6.23 -24.50
CA MET A 87 26.25 6.59 -25.33
C MET A 87 26.63 8.06 -25.15
N LEU A 88 25.63 8.97 -25.15
CA LEU A 88 25.84 10.40 -24.85
C LEU A 88 26.37 10.68 -23.43
N LYS A 89 26.20 9.74 -22.50
CA LYS A 89 26.73 9.80 -21.13
C LYS A 89 28.06 9.06 -20.97
N GLY A 90 28.68 8.63 -22.06
CA GLY A 90 29.93 7.86 -22.04
C GLY A 90 29.78 6.44 -21.45
N LYS A 91 28.56 5.90 -21.40
CA LYS A 91 28.28 4.54 -20.90
C LYS A 91 27.91 3.64 -22.08
N PHE A 92 28.82 2.77 -22.49
CA PHE A 92 28.55 1.75 -23.49
C PHE A 92 28.06 0.46 -22.81
N GLU A 93 26.76 0.40 -22.54
CA GLU A 93 26.07 -0.86 -22.21
C GLU A 93 25.09 -1.16 -23.35
N PHE A 94 25.33 -2.24 -24.11
CA PHE A 94 24.40 -2.69 -25.13
C PHE A 94 23.36 -3.60 -24.49
N PHE A 95 22.10 -3.19 -24.55
CA PHE A 95 21.03 -3.97 -23.96
C PHE A 95 20.45 -4.96 -24.97
N ALA A 96 20.67 -6.25 -24.76
CA ALA A 96 19.96 -7.31 -25.47
C ALA A 96 18.61 -7.57 -24.78
N PHE A 97 17.51 -7.41 -25.51
CA PHE A 97 16.18 -7.75 -25.01
C PHE A 97 15.71 -9.04 -25.68
N ASP A 98 15.29 -10.03 -24.89
CA ASP A 98 14.70 -11.24 -25.45
C ASP A 98 13.29 -10.96 -26.00
N PHE A 99 13.13 -11.06 -27.32
CA PHE A 99 11.85 -10.89 -28.02
C PHE A 99 11.02 -12.18 -28.13
N GLY A 100 11.45 -13.23 -27.44
CA GLY A 100 10.78 -14.51 -27.31
C GLY A 100 9.37 -14.42 -26.73
N LYS A 101 8.78 -15.59 -26.46
CA LYS A 101 7.47 -15.65 -25.81
C LYS A 101 7.60 -15.21 -24.35
N LYS A 102 6.57 -14.56 -23.83
CA LYS A 102 6.56 -13.99 -22.47
C LYS A 102 5.34 -14.48 -21.69
N VAL A 103 5.45 -14.56 -20.38
CA VAL A 103 4.36 -14.94 -19.47
C VAL A 103 3.19 -13.97 -19.61
N LYS A 104 1.99 -14.53 -19.85
CA LYS A 104 0.71 -13.82 -19.89
C LYS A 104 0.50 -13.00 -18.63
N LYS A 105 -0.13 -11.83 -18.77
CA LYS A 105 -0.53 -10.98 -17.63
C LYS A 105 -1.46 -11.74 -16.67
N GLY A 106 -1.39 -11.41 -15.38
CA GLY A 106 -2.24 -11.97 -14.34
C GLY A 106 -1.78 -13.32 -13.79
N ILE A 107 -0.59 -13.78 -14.17
CA ILE A 107 0.03 -15.00 -13.66
C ILE A 107 1.23 -14.60 -12.80
N ALA A 108 1.24 -15.02 -11.54
CA ALA A 108 2.37 -14.85 -10.64
C ALA A 108 3.45 -15.91 -10.91
N ILE A 109 4.71 -15.54 -10.74
CA ILE A 109 5.86 -16.38 -11.10
C ILE A 109 6.68 -16.64 -9.86
N ILE A 110 6.85 -17.92 -9.53
CA ILE A 110 7.66 -18.38 -8.41
C ILE A 110 8.98 -18.90 -8.96
N GLN A 111 10.08 -18.32 -8.51
CA GLN A 111 11.45 -18.74 -8.82
C GLN A 111 12.11 -19.30 -7.56
N THR A 112 12.93 -20.33 -7.72
CA THR A 112 13.84 -20.83 -6.68
C THR A 112 15.26 -20.46 -6.99
N GLY A 113 16.03 -20.11 -5.95
CA GLY A 113 17.45 -19.85 -6.05
C GLY A 113 17.80 -18.59 -6.85
N GLU A 114 19.10 -18.35 -6.98
CA GLU A 114 19.62 -17.21 -7.76
C GLU A 114 19.64 -17.55 -9.25
N GLY A 115 19.11 -16.65 -10.09
CA GLY A 115 19.18 -16.78 -11.54
C GLY A 115 20.32 -15.98 -12.16
N GLU A 116 20.63 -16.32 -13.40
CA GLU A 116 21.63 -15.58 -14.19
C GLU A 116 21.06 -14.30 -14.79
N THR A 117 21.94 -13.34 -15.04
CA THR A 117 21.60 -12.12 -15.76
C THR A 117 21.12 -12.47 -17.17
N GLY A 118 19.91 -12.02 -17.52
CA GLY A 118 19.24 -12.31 -18.80
C GLY A 118 18.26 -13.48 -18.74
N ASP A 119 18.19 -14.22 -17.63
CA ASP A 119 17.26 -15.33 -17.44
C ASP A 119 16.52 -15.27 -16.10
N LEU A 120 16.20 -14.06 -15.64
CA LEU A 120 15.33 -13.84 -14.48
C LEU A 120 13.85 -13.77 -14.91
N PRO A 121 12.88 -14.07 -14.03
CA PRO A 121 11.46 -13.90 -14.31
C PRO A 121 11.10 -12.53 -14.91
N VAL A 122 11.78 -11.47 -14.46
CA VAL A 122 11.59 -10.10 -14.96
C VAL A 122 11.87 -9.97 -16.46
N ASP A 123 12.76 -10.79 -16.99
CA ASP A 123 13.11 -10.83 -18.41
C ASP A 123 12.01 -11.53 -19.23
N HIS A 124 11.19 -12.37 -18.60
CA HIS A 124 10.21 -13.24 -19.24
C HIS A 124 8.76 -12.76 -19.11
N VAL A 125 8.50 -11.59 -18.52
CA VAL A 125 7.13 -11.09 -18.28
C VAL A 125 6.63 -10.08 -19.28
N LEU A 126 5.31 -10.07 -19.49
CA LEU A 126 4.62 -9.00 -20.20
C LEU A 126 4.27 -7.81 -19.32
N SER A 127 4.33 -7.89 -18.01
CA SER A 127 3.96 -6.76 -17.16
C SER A 127 4.59 -6.87 -15.79
N LEU A 128 5.48 -5.93 -15.45
CA LEU A 128 6.05 -5.83 -14.10
C LEU A 128 5.00 -5.58 -13.00
N ARG A 129 3.80 -5.13 -13.39
CA ARG A 129 2.70 -4.80 -12.48
C ARG A 129 1.65 -5.91 -12.37
N GLU A 130 1.44 -6.67 -13.45
CA GLU A 130 0.41 -7.71 -13.52
C GLU A 130 1.00 -9.13 -13.46
N ASN A 131 2.32 -9.26 -13.37
CA ASN A 131 3.01 -10.52 -13.12
C ASN A 131 3.85 -10.39 -11.85
N PRO A 132 3.26 -10.64 -10.65
CA PRO A 132 4.01 -10.67 -9.42
C PRO A 132 5.14 -11.70 -9.50
N MET A 133 6.35 -11.29 -9.14
CA MET A 133 7.53 -12.15 -9.08
C MET A 133 7.82 -12.49 -7.62
N ILE A 134 8.04 -13.77 -7.33
CA ILE A 134 8.31 -14.30 -6.01
C ILE A 134 9.60 -15.09 -6.08
N LEU A 135 10.57 -14.73 -5.25
CA LEU A 135 11.84 -15.43 -5.14
C LEU A 135 11.84 -16.27 -3.87
N ILE A 136 12.07 -17.57 -4.00
CA ILE A 136 12.35 -18.47 -2.86
C ILE A 136 13.86 -18.66 -2.80
N THR A 137 14.48 -18.29 -1.68
CA THR A 137 15.94 -18.32 -1.52
C THR A 137 16.30 -18.70 -0.09
N ASP A 138 17.55 -19.09 0.14
CA ASP A 138 18.05 -19.34 1.49
C ASP A 138 17.97 -18.09 2.38
N GLN A 139 17.87 -18.32 3.67
CA GLN A 139 17.94 -17.25 4.67
C GLN A 139 19.35 -16.68 4.75
N PRO A 140 19.51 -15.34 4.67
CA PRO A 140 20.81 -14.71 4.93
C PRO A 140 21.34 -15.11 6.31
N ASP A 141 22.61 -15.46 6.39
CA ASP A 141 23.24 -16.01 7.60
C ASP A 141 23.17 -15.05 8.80
N GLU A 142 23.16 -13.75 8.54
CA GLU A 142 23.05 -12.69 9.55
C GLU A 142 21.65 -12.56 10.17
N ILE A 143 20.63 -13.19 9.57
CA ILE A 143 19.24 -13.08 10.03
C ILE A 143 18.87 -14.22 10.96
N THR A 144 18.31 -13.88 12.12
CA THR A 144 17.75 -14.81 13.11
C THR A 144 16.36 -14.35 13.56
N GLU A 145 15.66 -15.17 14.34
CA GLU A 145 14.37 -14.78 14.96
C GLU A 145 14.47 -13.54 15.86
N LYS A 146 15.65 -13.23 16.39
CA LYS A 146 15.89 -12.09 17.28
C LYS A 146 16.34 -10.84 16.54
N SER A 147 16.52 -10.93 15.22
CA SER A 147 17.02 -9.82 14.42
C SER A 147 16.04 -8.64 14.46
N ALA A 148 16.61 -7.45 14.57
CA ALA A 148 15.84 -6.21 14.59
C ALA A 148 15.32 -5.85 13.20
N PHE A 149 14.28 -5.01 13.15
CA PHE A 149 13.69 -4.49 11.91
C PHE A 149 14.75 -3.97 10.92
N LYS A 150 15.75 -3.24 11.40
CA LYS A 150 16.80 -2.66 10.55
C LYS A 150 17.66 -3.73 9.89
N GLU A 151 17.99 -4.81 10.59
CA GLU A 151 18.81 -5.91 10.06
C GLU A 151 18.06 -6.64 8.94
N HIS A 152 16.78 -6.96 9.15
CA HIS A 152 15.91 -7.52 8.12
C HIS A 152 15.79 -6.62 6.88
N LEU A 153 15.66 -5.31 7.09
CA LEU A 153 15.60 -4.33 5.99
C LEU A 153 16.91 -4.27 5.20
N GLU A 154 18.05 -4.27 5.89
CA GLU A 154 19.37 -4.20 5.26
C GLU A 154 19.74 -5.47 4.50
N ALA A 155 19.34 -6.64 5.00
CA ALA A 155 19.54 -7.93 4.32
C ALA A 155 18.60 -8.11 3.11
N SER A 156 17.34 -7.71 3.20
CA SER A 156 16.34 -7.97 2.14
C SER A 156 16.40 -7.02 0.95
N LEU A 157 16.74 -5.73 1.16
CA LEU A 157 16.74 -4.74 0.08
C LEU A 157 17.69 -5.05 -1.09
N PRO A 158 18.95 -5.48 -0.85
CA PRO A 158 19.83 -5.91 -1.94
C PRO A 158 19.26 -7.07 -2.75
N ILE A 159 18.59 -8.04 -2.10
CA ILE A 159 17.99 -9.19 -2.76
C ILE A 159 16.85 -8.73 -3.68
N PHE A 160 16.00 -7.79 -3.21
CA PHE A 160 14.95 -7.18 -4.03
C PHE A 160 15.49 -6.51 -5.28
N SER A 161 16.50 -5.64 -5.13
CA SER A 161 17.03 -4.88 -6.26
C SER A 161 17.86 -5.72 -7.22
N TRP A 162 18.54 -6.74 -6.73
CA TRP A 162 19.35 -7.64 -7.54
C TRP A 162 18.50 -8.57 -8.41
N ASN A 163 17.36 -9.03 -7.90
CA ASN A 163 16.48 -9.98 -8.60
C ASN A 163 15.23 -9.34 -9.24
N ILE A 164 14.96 -8.07 -8.96
CA ILE A 164 13.73 -7.35 -9.40
C ILE A 164 12.47 -8.15 -9.06
N THR A 165 12.36 -8.59 -7.81
CA THR A 165 11.22 -9.39 -7.33
C THR A 165 10.22 -8.52 -6.56
N ASN A 166 8.97 -8.97 -6.43
CA ASN A 166 7.94 -8.32 -5.60
C ASN A 166 7.92 -8.87 -4.18
N LEU A 167 8.23 -10.16 -4.02
CA LEU A 167 8.25 -10.87 -2.75
C LEU A 167 9.49 -11.76 -2.67
N ILE A 168 10.02 -11.90 -1.46
CA ILE A 168 11.06 -12.88 -1.15
C ILE A 168 10.50 -13.82 -0.09
N VAL A 169 10.60 -15.12 -0.33
CA VAL A 169 10.36 -16.18 0.63
C VAL A 169 11.71 -16.75 1.01
N SER A 170 12.21 -16.31 2.15
CA SER A 170 13.52 -16.67 2.66
C SER A 170 13.39 -17.92 3.53
N VAL A 171 14.18 -18.95 3.28
CA VAL A 171 14.00 -20.29 3.86
C VAL A 171 15.25 -20.73 4.60
N SER A 172 15.09 -21.19 5.84
CA SER A 172 16.12 -21.87 6.62
C SER A 172 15.69 -23.31 6.92
N LYS A 173 16.48 -24.03 7.73
CA LYS A 173 16.14 -25.39 8.16
C LYS A 173 14.88 -25.44 9.03
N THR A 174 14.62 -24.39 9.82
CA THR A 174 13.57 -24.40 10.85
C THR A 174 12.46 -23.38 10.57
N HIS A 175 12.74 -22.33 9.82
CA HIS A 175 11.82 -21.22 9.57
C HIS A 175 11.79 -20.78 8.12
N TRP A 176 10.73 -20.07 7.76
CA TRP A 176 10.66 -19.28 6.54
C TRP A 176 10.10 -17.90 6.83
N THR A 177 10.56 -16.89 6.09
CA THR A 177 10.21 -15.48 6.27
C THR A 177 9.73 -14.88 4.96
N VAL A 178 8.63 -14.13 4.99
CA VAL A 178 8.17 -13.36 3.83
C VAL A 178 8.69 -11.93 3.93
N TYR A 179 9.48 -11.50 2.97
CA TYR A 179 9.79 -10.08 2.78
C TYR A 179 8.95 -9.50 1.66
N SER A 180 8.50 -8.27 1.86
CA SER A 180 7.81 -7.46 0.86
C SER A 180 8.16 -5.98 1.04
N PHE A 181 7.75 -5.14 0.10
CA PHE A 181 7.88 -3.68 0.24
C PHE A 181 7.03 -3.07 1.37
N ASN A 182 6.20 -3.88 2.06
CA ASN A 182 5.50 -3.47 3.28
C ASN A 182 6.43 -3.32 4.49
N MET A 183 7.69 -3.76 4.39
CA MET A 183 8.67 -3.71 5.48
C MET A 183 8.24 -4.47 6.74
N SER A 184 7.40 -5.49 6.55
CA SER A 184 7.11 -6.52 7.56
C SER A 184 7.79 -7.83 7.13
N TYR A 185 8.18 -8.63 8.11
CA TYR A 185 8.94 -9.87 7.94
C TYR A 185 8.33 -11.01 8.77
N PRO A 186 7.06 -11.41 8.52
CA PRO A 186 6.46 -12.52 9.26
C PRO A 186 7.30 -13.78 9.09
N MET A 187 7.69 -14.37 10.22
CA MET A 187 8.51 -15.56 10.29
C MET A 187 7.67 -16.71 10.81
N HIS A 188 7.70 -17.82 10.10
CA HIS A 188 6.87 -19.00 10.32
C HIS A 188 7.75 -20.23 10.45
N ARG A 189 7.34 -21.18 11.28
CA ARG A 189 8.06 -22.45 11.43
C ARG A 189 7.79 -23.38 10.25
N ILE A 190 8.81 -24.11 9.80
CA ILE A 190 8.68 -25.11 8.73
C ILE A 190 7.80 -26.31 9.17
N ASP A 191 7.87 -26.66 10.46
CA ASP A 191 7.13 -27.74 11.11
C ASP A 191 5.76 -27.29 11.69
N GLY A 192 5.39 -26.02 11.49
CA GLY A 192 4.09 -25.48 11.89
C GLY A 192 2.93 -25.87 10.95
N ASP A 193 1.79 -25.19 11.12
CA ASP A 193 0.62 -25.35 10.24
C ASP A 193 0.87 -24.64 8.89
N PHE A 194 1.64 -25.33 8.04
CA PHE A 194 2.07 -24.81 6.76
C PHE A 194 0.90 -24.40 5.85
N ASN A 195 -0.20 -25.17 5.85
CA ASN A 195 -1.35 -24.86 5.00
C ASN A 195 -2.04 -23.57 5.45
N LYS A 196 -2.22 -23.39 6.77
CA LYS A 196 -2.73 -22.14 7.34
C LYS A 196 -1.79 -20.98 7.05
N ASP A 197 -0.50 -21.13 7.28
CA ASP A 197 0.46 -20.05 7.09
C ASP A 197 0.55 -19.62 5.61
N ILE A 198 0.55 -20.55 4.65
CA ILE A 198 0.51 -20.21 3.23
C ILE A 198 -0.78 -19.47 2.86
N LEU A 199 -1.94 -19.96 3.33
CA LEU A 199 -3.23 -19.34 3.05
C LEU A 199 -3.34 -17.92 3.62
N HIS A 200 -2.89 -17.72 4.86
CA HIS A 200 -3.10 -16.45 5.57
C HIS A 200 -1.96 -15.45 5.38
N ALA A 201 -0.71 -15.88 5.20
CA ALA A 201 0.42 -14.97 5.07
C ALA A 201 0.86 -14.73 3.63
N LEU A 202 0.91 -15.78 2.79
CA LEU A 202 1.55 -15.70 1.48
C LEU A 202 0.57 -15.45 0.34
N VAL A 203 -0.53 -16.22 0.27
CA VAL A 203 -1.52 -16.11 -0.82
C VAL A 203 -2.04 -14.67 -0.98
N PRO A 204 -2.43 -13.93 0.08
CA PRO A 204 -2.93 -12.56 -0.05
C PRO A 204 -1.89 -11.60 -0.63
N LYS A 205 -0.61 -11.75 -0.25
CA LYS A 205 0.51 -10.93 -0.77
C LYS A 205 0.77 -11.20 -2.25
N ILE A 206 0.66 -12.46 -2.69
CA ILE A 206 0.84 -12.81 -4.11
C ILE A 206 -0.35 -12.29 -4.94
N TYR A 207 -1.57 -12.48 -4.44
CA TYR A 207 -2.79 -12.11 -5.16
C TYR A 207 -2.97 -10.60 -5.28
N ALA A 208 -2.64 -9.85 -4.23
CA ALA A 208 -2.81 -8.40 -4.14
C ALA A 208 -1.45 -7.70 -4.03
N PRO A 209 -0.67 -7.64 -5.13
CA PRO A 209 0.67 -7.07 -5.14
C PRO A 209 0.63 -5.53 -5.00
N VAL A 210 1.81 -4.92 -4.88
CA VAL A 210 1.96 -3.46 -4.83
C VAL A 210 1.53 -2.82 -6.16
N ILE A 211 0.46 -2.03 -6.13
CA ILE A 211 -0.16 -1.41 -7.31
C ILE A 211 -0.35 0.11 -7.04
N PRO A 212 0.70 0.94 -7.16
CA PRO A 212 0.56 2.40 -7.04
C PRO A 212 -0.52 2.97 -7.96
N PRO A 213 -1.25 4.01 -7.49
CA PRO A 213 -1.97 4.91 -8.38
C PRO A 213 -1.01 5.53 -9.39
N ARG A 214 -1.42 5.53 -10.66
CA ARG A 214 -0.73 6.21 -11.75
C ARG A 214 -1.13 7.67 -11.77
N ILE A 215 -0.30 8.52 -12.34
CA ILE A 215 -0.68 9.92 -12.63
C ILE A 215 -1.93 10.00 -13.52
N SER A 216 -2.13 9.02 -14.41
CA SER A 216 -3.35 8.93 -15.23
C SER A 216 -4.64 8.67 -14.44
N ASP A 217 -4.52 8.25 -13.18
CA ASP A 217 -5.66 7.98 -12.31
C ASP A 217 -6.14 9.28 -11.63
N PHE A 218 -5.43 10.39 -11.82
CA PHE A 218 -5.73 11.69 -11.22
C PHE A 218 -6.11 12.73 -12.28
N GLU A 219 -7.02 13.62 -11.89
CA GLU A 219 -7.10 14.94 -12.48
C GLU A 219 -5.99 15.82 -11.88
N ILE A 220 -5.05 16.29 -12.71
CA ILE A 220 -3.87 17.04 -12.27
C ILE A 220 -4.07 18.53 -12.50
N HIS A 221 -3.96 19.32 -11.43
CA HIS A 221 -3.91 20.78 -11.50
C HIS A 221 -2.55 21.29 -11.02
N ASN A 222 -1.69 21.67 -11.97
CA ASN A 222 -0.34 22.14 -11.65
C ASN A 222 -0.37 23.56 -11.05
N SER A 223 0.41 23.78 -9.99
CA SER A 223 0.57 25.09 -9.33
C SER A 223 -0.75 25.69 -8.84
N ALA A 224 -1.74 24.85 -8.54
CA ALA A 224 -3.07 25.24 -8.11
C ALA A 224 -3.20 25.39 -6.58
N PHE A 225 -2.22 24.88 -5.83
CA PHE A 225 -2.21 24.92 -4.37
C PHE A 225 -1.22 25.98 -3.87
N ASP A 226 -1.72 26.97 -3.12
CA ASP A 226 -0.88 27.95 -2.44
C ASP A 226 -0.62 27.53 -0.99
N THR A 227 0.63 27.23 -0.68
CA THR A 227 1.04 26.84 0.68
C THR A 227 1.00 28.02 1.66
N ASP A 228 0.97 29.24 1.15
CA ASP A 228 0.96 30.46 1.96
C ASP A 228 -0.47 31.02 2.14
N ASP A 229 -1.51 30.32 1.66
CA ASP A 229 -2.92 30.68 1.89
C ASP A 229 -3.31 30.49 3.37
N GLU A 230 -3.91 31.52 3.96
CA GLU A 230 -4.38 31.53 5.35
C GLU A 230 -5.29 30.34 5.68
N GLN A 231 -6.07 29.86 4.72
CA GLN A 231 -6.94 28.69 4.90
C GLN A 231 -6.14 27.42 5.23
N TYR A 232 -4.93 27.26 4.67
CA TYR A 232 -4.13 26.05 4.81
C TYR A 232 -3.02 26.17 5.85
N LYS A 233 -2.62 27.40 6.21
CA LYS A 233 -1.51 27.66 7.16
C LYS A 233 -1.57 26.84 8.44
N PRO A 234 -2.71 26.70 9.16
CA PRO A 234 -2.75 25.91 10.40
C PRO A 234 -2.37 24.44 10.19
N TYR A 235 -2.81 23.85 9.08
CA TYR A 235 -2.60 22.43 8.76
C TYR A 235 -1.20 22.17 8.22
N ILE A 236 -0.67 23.10 7.40
CA ILE A 236 0.73 23.07 6.96
C ILE A 236 1.65 23.20 8.17
N LYS A 237 1.34 24.12 9.10
CA LYS A 237 2.08 24.29 10.34
C LYS A 237 2.09 23.00 11.17
N ASP A 238 0.95 22.31 11.33
CA ASP A 238 0.90 21.01 12.02
C ASP A 238 1.77 19.95 11.33
N LEU A 239 1.78 19.90 9.99
CA LEU A 239 2.67 19.00 9.23
C LEU A 239 4.16 19.31 9.51
N ILE A 240 4.57 20.57 9.34
CA ILE A 240 5.98 20.98 9.49
C ILE A 240 6.46 20.83 10.93
N GLU A 241 5.70 21.32 11.91
CA GLU A 241 6.09 21.25 13.32
C GLU A 241 6.04 19.83 13.89
N SER A 242 5.21 18.94 13.32
CA SER A 242 5.21 17.54 13.73
C SER A 242 6.49 16.80 13.33
N GLY A 243 7.18 17.25 12.29
CA GLY A 243 8.34 16.55 11.73
C GLY A 243 9.45 16.27 12.76
N PRO A 244 10.01 17.29 13.43
CA PRO A 244 11.04 17.12 14.46
C PRO A 244 10.57 16.33 15.70
N ILE A 245 9.26 16.30 15.96
CA ILE A 245 8.66 15.52 17.06
C ILE A 245 8.61 14.04 16.65
N LEU A 246 8.12 13.76 15.45
CA LEU A 246 8.04 12.41 14.91
C LEU A 246 9.43 11.81 14.68
N GLU A 247 10.45 12.61 14.36
CA GLU A 247 11.85 12.14 14.26
C GLU A 247 12.33 11.49 15.56
N GLN A 248 11.96 12.06 16.72
CA GLN A 248 12.34 11.52 18.03
C GLN A 248 11.72 10.14 18.33
N THR A 249 10.60 9.80 17.68
CA THR A 249 9.96 8.50 17.84
C THR A 249 10.71 7.36 17.16
N LYS A 250 11.59 7.68 16.19
CA LYS A 250 12.30 6.72 15.32
C LYS A 250 11.38 5.77 14.54
N LEU A 251 10.11 6.13 14.35
CA LEU A 251 9.12 5.35 13.59
C LEU A 251 9.17 5.61 12.08
N TYR A 252 9.93 6.62 11.64
CA TYR A 252 10.13 6.95 10.24
C TYR A 252 11.62 6.79 9.90
N PRO A 253 12.06 5.61 9.42
CA PRO A 253 13.42 5.41 8.97
C PRO A 253 13.80 6.38 7.85
N GLU A 254 15.10 6.67 7.73
CA GLU A 254 15.62 7.54 6.68
C GLU A 254 15.24 7.02 5.29
N PRO A 255 14.76 7.88 4.37
CA PRO A 255 14.42 7.47 3.03
C PRO A 255 15.67 6.98 2.28
N LYS A 256 15.53 5.90 1.50
CA LYS A 256 16.60 5.38 0.64
C LYS A 256 16.40 5.81 -0.80
N LYS A 257 17.46 6.26 -1.48
CA LYS A 257 17.37 6.59 -2.91
C LYS A 257 17.49 5.31 -3.72
N ILE A 258 16.73 5.20 -4.80
CA ILE A 258 16.83 4.03 -5.69
C ILE A 258 18.24 3.93 -6.31
N SER A 259 18.92 5.06 -6.50
CA SER A 259 20.31 5.09 -6.97
C SER A 259 21.30 4.38 -6.06
N GLU A 260 20.96 4.18 -4.78
CA GLU A 260 21.80 3.50 -3.78
C GLU A 260 21.62 1.98 -3.81
N PHE A 261 20.64 1.46 -4.54
CA PHE A 261 20.39 0.02 -4.62
C PHE A 261 21.34 -0.67 -5.60
N LYS A 262 21.68 -1.93 -5.26
CA LYS A 262 22.55 -2.78 -6.07
C LYS A 262 21.72 -3.48 -7.13
N PHE A 263 21.91 -3.09 -8.39
CA PHE A 263 21.28 -3.70 -9.55
C PHE A 263 22.35 -4.43 -10.39
N ARG A 264 21.97 -5.51 -11.06
CA ARG A 264 22.85 -6.29 -11.94
C ARG A 264 23.48 -5.48 -13.07
N SER A 265 22.74 -4.53 -13.64
CA SER A 265 23.20 -3.63 -14.69
C SER A 265 22.35 -2.37 -14.77
N ALA A 266 22.68 -1.42 -15.66
CA ALA A 266 21.84 -0.25 -15.89
C ALA A 266 20.45 -0.63 -16.45
N PHE A 267 20.35 -1.76 -17.19
CA PHE A 267 19.07 -2.29 -17.66
C PHE A 267 18.17 -2.73 -16.50
N TYR A 268 18.69 -3.53 -15.57
CA TYR A 268 17.93 -3.96 -14.38
C TYR A 268 17.57 -2.79 -13.47
N ARG A 269 18.44 -1.79 -13.36
CA ARG A 269 18.11 -0.52 -12.69
C ARG A 269 16.92 0.18 -13.35
N TRP A 270 16.89 0.21 -14.68
CA TRP A 270 15.77 0.78 -15.41
C TRP A 270 14.49 -0.04 -15.23
N LEU A 271 14.55 -1.38 -15.28
CA LEU A 271 13.41 -2.25 -14.96
C LEU A 271 12.89 -2.01 -13.53
N GLY A 272 13.79 -1.96 -12.54
CA GLY A 272 13.45 -1.61 -11.16
C GLY A 272 12.79 -0.25 -11.04
N SER A 273 13.26 0.75 -11.80
CA SER A 273 12.59 2.06 -11.86
C SER A 273 11.18 1.96 -12.42
N LEU A 274 10.91 1.09 -13.40
CA LEU A 274 9.56 0.88 -13.92
C LEU A 274 8.66 0.16 -12.91
N LEU A 275 9.19 -0.83 -12.20
CA LEU A 275 8.48 -1.55 -11.14
C LEU A 275 8.04 -0.59 -10.03
N LEU A 276 8.90 0.38 -9.70
CA LEU A 276 8.66 1.41 -8.68
C LEU A 276 7.99 2.69 -9.25
N ASP A 277 7.35 2.60 -10.42
CA ASP A 277 6.64 3.71 -11.09
C ASP A 277 7.46 5.00 -11.25
N LYS A 278 8.76 4.85 -11.54
CA LYS A 278 9.76 5.91 -11.77
C LYS A 278 9.95 6.87 -10.60
N ARG A 279 9.58 6.46 -9.39
CA ARG A 279 9.91 7.21 -8.17
C ARG A 279 11.43 7.26 -8.00
N SER A 280 11.95 8.29 -7.32
CA SER A 280 13.40 8.46 -7.13
C SER A 280 13.91 7.89 -5.81
N GLY A 281 13.01 7.61 -4.86
CA GLY A 281 13.34 7.04 -3.55
C GLY A 281 12.17 6.31 -2.92
N MET A 282 12.48 5.51 -1.90
CA MET A 282 11.52 4.83 -1.05
C MET A 282 11.44 5.56 0.28
N SER A 283 10.26 6.10 0.60
CA SER A 283 9.94 6.67 1.91
C SER A 283 9.01 5.72 2.66
N TYR A 284 9.25 5.55 3.96
CA TYR A 284 8.48 4.63 4.80
C TYR A 284 7.33 5.38 5.46
N GLY A 285 6.10 4.87 5.28
CA GLY A 285 4.92 5.51 5.84
C GLY A 285 4.50 6.82 5.17
N PHE A 286 3.47 7.44 5.73
CA PHE A 286 3.00 8.75 5.31
C PHE A 286 2.54 9.58 6.51
N ILE A 287 2.54 10.90 6.33
CA ILE A 287 1.83 11.84 7.20
C ILE A 287 0.94 12.73 6.34
N ALA A 288 -0.25 13.01 6.87
CA ALA A 288 -1.27 13.74 6.16
C ALA A 288 -2.20 14.51 7.11
N ARG A 289 -2.78 15.57 6.57
CA ARG A 289 -3.80 16.41 7.19
C ARG A 289 -5.03 16.44 6.32
N GLN A 290 -6.06 15.72 6.73
CA GLN A 290 -7.40 15.91 6.21
C GLN A 290 -7.90 17.29 6.62
N LEU A 291 -8.31 18.09 5.63
CA LEU A 291 -8.89 19.41 5.85
C LEU A 291 -10.32 19.29 6.40
N PRO A 292 -10.80 20.29 7.17
CA PRO A 292 -12.21 20.36 7.57
C PRO A 292 -13.11 20.43 6.33
N MET A 293 -14.35 19.99 6.50
CA MET A 293 -15.35 19.96 5.43
C MET A 293 -16.76 20.21 5.96
N LYS A 294 -17.68 20.57 5.06
CA LYS A 294 -19.09 20.78 5.38
C LYS A 294 -19.85 19.47 5.33
N PHE A 295 -20.56 19.11 6.40
CA PHE A 295 -21.33 17.86 6.45
C PHE A 295 -22.31 17.72 5.30
N SER A 296 -22.45 16.49 4.83
CA SER A 296 -23.48 16.16 3.84
C SER A 296 -24.83 16.05 4.53
N GLU A 297 -25.86 16.57 3.87
CA GLU A 297 -27.23 16.43 4.36
C GLU A 297 -27.67 14.96 4.28
N ILE A 298 -28.26 14.47 5.36
CA ILE A 298 -28.79 13.12 5.49
C ILE A 298 -30.31 13.19 5.44
N ARG A 299 -30.91 12.38 4.57
CA ARG A 299 -32.36 12.30 4.38
C ARG A 299 -32.81 10.86 4.45
N GLU A 300 -34.06 10.62 4.83
CA GLU A 300 -34.67 9.30 4.68
C GLU A 300 -34.71 8.91 3.20
N ALA A 301 -34.27 7.69 2.90
CA ALA A 301 -34.27 7.17 1.55
C ALA A 301 -35.71 6.89 1.11
N GLY A 302 -36.11 7.42 -0.04
CA GLY A 302 -37.42 7.12 -0.62
C GLY A 302 -37.58 5.62 -0.94
N LYS A 303 -38.82 5.16 -1.13
CA LYS A 303 -39.19 3.75 -1.46
C LYS A 303 -38.64 3.21 -2.81
N GLN A 304 -37.61 3.81 -3.38
CA GLN A 304 -37.05 3.38 -4.65
C GLN A 304 -36.38 2.01 -4.53
N ASN A 305 -36.90 1.07 -5.32
CA ASN A 305 -36.53 -0.35 -5.40
C ASN A 305 -35.18 -0.62 -6.10
N ASN A 306 -34.19 0.25 -5.95
CA ASN A 306 -32.87 0.01 -6.54
C ASN A 306 -32.03 -0.86 -5.60
N LYS A 307 -31.59 -2.04 -6.08
CA LYS A 307 -30.77 -2.99 -5.30
C LYS A 307 -29.37 -2.47 -4.97
N LYS A 308 -28.91 -1.40 -5.63
CA LYS A 308 -27.59 -0.80 -5.37
C LYS A 308 -27.61 0.10 -4.11
N ASP A 309 -26.52 0.03 -3.35
CA ASP A 309 -26.22 0.86 -2.18
C ASP A 309 -25.67 2.27 -2.54
N TYR A 310 -25.69 2.64 -3.83
CA TYR A 310 -25.26 3.95 -4.33
C TYR A 310 -26.02 4.34 -5.61
N PHE A 311 -26.04 5.63 -5.92
CA PHE A 311 -26.58 6.19 -7.16
C PHE A 311 -25.97 7.55 -7.48
N PHE A 312 -26.15 8.03 -8.72
CA PHE A 312 -25.74 9.38 -9.13
C PHE A 312 -26.96 10.27 -9.35
N LYS A 313 -26.93 11.51 -8.87
CA LYS A 313 -27.84 12.59 -9.26
C LYS A 313 -27.03 13.61 -10.04
N GLY A 314 -27.11 13.57 -11.36
CA GLY A 314 -26.19 14.32 -12.22
C GLY A 314 -24.75 13.81 -12.07
N LYS A 315 -23.82 14.69 -11.66
CA LYS A 315 -22.41 14.33 -11.38
C LYS A 315 -22.17 13.91 -9.93
N ASP A 316 -23.11 14.17 -9.03
CA ASP A 316 -22.93 13.93 -7.62
C ASP A 316 -23.22 12.47 -7.27
N LEU A 317 -22.29 11.86 -6.53
CA LEU A 317 -22.42 10.49 -6.02
C LEU A 317 -23.15 10.50 -4.67
N TYR A 318 -24.15 9.64 -4.54
CA TYR A 318 -24.91 9.41 -3.32
C TYR A 318 -24.79 7.96 -2.88
N ILE A 319 -24.84 7.75 -1.57
CA ILE A 319 -24.89 6.42 -0.95
C ILE A 319 -26.18 6.22 -0.17
N LYS A 320 -26.60 4.96 -0.08
CA LYS A 320 -27.70 4.50 0.77
C LYS A 320 -27.10 3.66 1.89
N PHE A 321 -27.59 3.87 3.10
CA PHE A 321 -27.14 3.12 4.27
C PHE A 321 -28.29 2.95 5.25
N ASP A 322 -28.20 1.90 6.04
CA ASP A 322 -29.21 1.56 7.04
C ASP A 322 -28.70 1.97 8.43
N PHE A 323 -29.54 2.64 9.22
CA PHE A 323 -29.23 3.01 10.59
C PHE A 323 -30.51 2.99 11.45
N ASN A 324 -30.46 2.37 12.64
CA ASN A 324 -31.62 2.21 13.53
C ASN A 324 -32.90 1.73 12.82
N ASN A 325 -32.79 0.70 11.96
CA ASN A 325 -33.88 0.14 11.15
C ASN A 325 -34.49 1.08 10.09
N ASN A 326 -33.97 2.30 9.95
CA ASN A 326 -34.36 3.23 8.90
C ASN A 326 -33.32 3.23 7.78
N LYS A 327 -33.78 3.55 6.57
CA LYS A 327 -32.92 3.72 5.40
C LYS A 327 -32.67 5.19 5.17
N TYR A 328 -31.40 5.56 5.04
CA TYR A 328 -30.98 6.92 4.78
C TYR A 328 -30.21 7.01 3.46
N GLU A 329 -30.19 8.21 2.90
CA GLU A 329 -29.33 8.57 1.78
C GLU A 329 -28.60 9.88 2.06
N MET A 330 -27.39 10.00 1.52
CA MET A 330 -26.63 11.25 1.53
C MET A 330 -25.68 11.34 0.35
N LYS A 331 -25.31 12.57 -0.01
CA LYS A 331 -24.20 12.81 -0.95
C LYS A 331 -22.90 12.31 -0.30
N VAL A 332 -22.05 11.66 -1.08
CA VAL A 332 -20.68 11.34 -0.64
C VAL A 332 -19.92 12.66 -0.49
N PRO A 333 -19.38 12.97 0.71
CA PRO A 333 -18.69 14.23 0.91
C PRO A 333 -17.43 14.34 0.05
N ASP A 334 -17.21 15.54 -0.49
CA ASP A 334 -15.93 15.88 -1.12
C ASP A 334 -14.89 16.07 -0.02
N VAL A 335 -13.76 15.36 -0.13
CA VAL A 335 -12.68 15.43 0.88
C VAL A 335 -11.37 15.90 0.28
N TRP A 336 -10.62 16.66 1.07
CA TRP A 336 -9.32 17.19 0.71
C TRP A 336 -8.28 16.89 1.80
N VAL A 337 -7.07 16.57 1.38
CA VAL A 337 -5.98 16.15 2.25
C VAL A 337 -4.69 16.81 1.81
N LEU A 338 -3.94 17.40 2.74
CA LEU A 338 -2.56 17.79 2.53
C LEU A 338 -1.67 16.61 2.94
N THR A 339 -0.86 16.09 2.02
CA THR A 339 -0.02 14.91 2.28
C THR A 339 1.38 15.12 1.75
N SER A 340 2.35 14.47 2.38
CA SER A 340 3.69 14.36 1.81
C SER A 340 3.66 13.65 0.45
N ARG A 341 4.44 14.14 -0.52
CA ARG A 341 4.76 13.38 -1.74
C ARG A 341 5.62 12.15 -1.41
N SER A 342 5.72 11.24 -2.37
CA SER A 342 6.59 10.09 -2.21
C SER A 342 8.07 10.45 -2.28
N GLY A 343 8.87 9.73 -1.49
CA GLY A 343 10.32 9.92 -1.44
C GLY A 343 10.76 11.20 -0.72
N SER A 344 9.85 12.01 -0.20
CA SER A 344 10.21 13.10 0.73
C SER A 344 10.52 12.55 2.13
N ASP A 345 11.38 13.27 2.85
CA ASP A 345 11.60 13.03 4.27
C ASP A 345 10.39 13.53 5.08
N LYS A 346 9.70 12.61 5.75
CA LYS A 346 8.46 12.91 6.48
C LYS A 346 8.72 13.75 7.73
N THR A 347 9.95 13.78 8.25
CA THR A 347 10.30 14.57 9.43
C THR A 347 10.84 15.95 9.08
N LYS A 348 11.16 16.20 7.81
CA LYS A 348 11.79 17.43 7.30
C LYS A 348 11.17 17.87 5.98
N LEU A 349 9.84 17.98 5.95
CA LEU A 349 9.11 18.40 4.76
C LEU A 349 9.42 19.84 4.39
N ASN A 350 9.69 20.11 3.11
CA ASN A 350 9.63 21.46 2.57
C ASN A 350 8.19 21.75 2.09
N PRO A 351 7.48 22.74 2.67
CA PRO A 351 6.08 22.98 2.29
C PRO A 351 5.91 23.34 0.81
N LYS A 352 6.87 24.06 0.22
CA LYS A 352 6.80 24.55 -1.17
C LYS A 352 7.00 23.46 -2.21
N THR A 353 7.52 22.29 -1.83
CA THR A 353 7.86 21.22 -2.79
C THR A 353 7.34 19.85 -2.38
N ASP A 354 7.21 19.57 -1.09
CA ASP A 354 6.96 18.22 -0.60
C ASP A 354 5.52 17.98 -0.13
N ILE A 355 4.73 19.04 0.04
CA ILE A 355 3.31 18.94 0.41
C ILE A 355 2.46 19.02 -0.85
N VAL A 356 1.62 18.01 -1.05
CA VAL A 356 0.67 17.92 -2.17
C VAL A 356 -0.73 17.96 -1.59
N ARG A 357 -1.64 18.66 -2.28
CA ARG A 357 -3.06 18.64 -1.95
C ARG A 357 -3.77 17.59 -2.82
N MET A 358 -4.44 16.66 -2.17
CA MET A 358 -5.14 15.54 -2.79
C MET A 358 -6.63 15.64 -2.49
N GLY A 359 -7.46 15.42 -3.49
CA GLY A 359 -8.92 15.46 -3.38
C GLY A 359 -9.57 14.15 -3.78
N LEU A 360 -10.71 13.83 -3.17
CA LEU A 360 -11.68 12.89 -3.71
C LEU A 360 -13.00 13.64 -3.87
N VAL A 361 -13.34 13.97 -5.11
CA VAL A 361 -14.49 14.81 -5.47
C VAL A 361 -15.37 14.03 -6.43
N ASN A 362 -16.62 13.76 -6.03
CA ASN A 362 -17.56 12.95 -6.83
C ASN A 362 -16.97 11.61 -7.33
N GLY A 363 -16.18 10.94 -6.50
CA GLY A 363 -15.52 9.67 -6.83
C GLY A 363 -14.31 9.78 -7.76
N LYS A 364 -13.83 11.00 -8.05
CA LYS A 364 -12.60 11.23 -8.83
C LYS A 364 -11.47 11.70 -7.94
N MET A 365 -10.28 11.14 -8.15
CA MET A 365 -9.08 11.59 -7.46
C MET A 365 -8.51 12.84 -8.15
N ILE A 366 -8.21 13.86 -7.36
CA ILE A 366 -7.61 15.12 -7.82
C ILE A 366 -6.27 15.29 -7.13
N MET A 367 -5.28 15.84 -7.85
CA MET A 367 -3.98 16.19 -7.30
C MET A 367 -3.62 17.62 -7.71
N GLU A 368 -3.33 18.45 -6.71
CA GLU A 368 -2.87 19.84 -6.85
C GLU A 368 -1.43 19.96 -6.34
N THR A 369 -0.55 20.53 -7.16
CA THR A 369 0.84 20.80 -6.75
C THR A 369 1.00 22.23 -6.21
N PRO A 370 1.98 22.46 -5.32
CA PRO A 370 2.32 23.80 -4.86
C PRO A 370 2.62 24.77 -6.01
N LYS A 371 2.39 26.07 -5.77
CA LYS A 371 2.82 27.15 -6.69
C LYS A 371 4.28 26.99 -7.11
N GLY A 372 4.53 27.01 -8.42
CA GLY A 372 5.87 26.86 -9.00
C GLY A 372 6.32 25.40 -9.18
N VAL A 373 5.50 24.43 -8.77
CA VAL A 373 5.75 23.00 -8.96
C VAL A 373 4.82 22.46 -10.04
N SER A 374 5.36 21.62 -10.92
CA SER A 374 4.58 20.84 -11.89
C SER A 374 4.83 19.35 -11.70
N VAL A 375 3.84 18.52 -12.03
CA VAL A 375 3.98 17.06 -11.97
C VAL A 375 4.96 16.58 -13.04
N GLY A 376 6.19 16.29 -12.61
CA GLY A 376 7.22 15.67 -13.43
C GLY A 376 7.16 14.14 -13.44
N PRO A 377 8.12 13.49 -14.13
CA PRO A 377 8.23 12.03 -14.16
C PRO A 377 8.44 11.39 -12.77
N ASP A 378 9.09 12.10 -11.85
CA ASP A 378 9.48 11.66 -10.51
C ASP A 378 8.64 12.28 -9.38
N TYR A 379 7.81 13.27 -9.69
CA TYR A 379 6.91 13.91 -8.72
C TYR A 379 5.60 13.12 -8.60
N LYS A 380 5.53 12.25 -7.59
CA LYS A 380 4.40 11.32 -7.40
C LYS A 380 3.75 11.46 -6.01
N PRO A 381 2.42 11.28 -5.89
CA PRO A 381 1.76 11.21 -4.60
C PRO A 381 2.15 9.94 -3.84
N SER A 382 1.76 9.80 -2.56
CA SER A 382 2.03 8.60 -1.76
C SER A 382 1.54 7.31 -2.45
N PHE A 383 2.22 6.19 -2.22
CA PHE A 383 1.71 4.86 -2.62
C PHE A 383 0.35 4.58 -1.97
N ASP A 384 0.15 5.01 -0.73
CA ASP A 384 -1.06 4.78 0.04
C ASP A 384 -2.17 5.81 -0.22
N THR A 385 -2.13 6.52 -1.36
CA THR A 385 -3.13 7.57 -1.67
C THR A 385 -4.57 7.06 -1.55
N LYS A 386 -4.87 5.85 -2.04
CA LYS A 386 -6.22 5.28 -1.91
C LYS A 386 -6.61 4.96 -0.48
N VAL A 387 -5.66 4.54 0.37
CA VAL A 387 -5.89 4.28 1.79
C VAL A 387 -6.10 5.60 2.54
N ILE A 388 -5.29 6.63 2.26
CA ILE A 388 -5.45 7.99 2.81
C ILE A 388 -6.83 8.55 2.47
N LEU A 389 -7.25 8.44 1.21
CA LEU A 389 -8.56 8.92 0.76
C LEU A 389 -9.70 8.08 1.33
N ALA A 390 -9.53 6.76 1.47
CA ALA A 390 -10.50 5.88 2.13
C ALA A 390 -10.75 6.28 3.59
N HIS A 391 -9.69 6.50 4.38
CA HIS A 391 -9.81 7.03 5.73
C HIS A 391 -10.51 8.37 5.76
N SER A 392 -10.13 9.27 4.85
CA SER A 392 -10.64 10.63 4.81
C SER A 392 -12.13 10.68 4.49
N VAL A 393 -12.56 9.99 3.43
CA VAL A 393 -13.98 9.95 3.05
C VAL A 393 -14.81 9.18 4.08
N ALA A 394 -14.27 8.13 4.70
CA ALA A 394 -14.97 7.44 5.78
C ALA A 394 -15.12 8.33 7.02
N ASN A 395 -14.06 9.05 7.46
CA ASN A 395 -14.16 10.04 8.55
C ASN A 395 -15.27 11.07 8.27
N ALA A 396 -15.31 11.59 7.04
CA ALA A 396 -16.29 12.57 6.59
C ALA A 396 -17.74 12.05 6.61
N ILE A 397 -17.93 10.82 6.13
CA ILE A 397 -19.20 10.11 6.12
C ILE A 397 -19.71 9.93 7.55
N PHE A 398 -18.87 9.34 8.42
CA PHE A 398 -19.28 9.02 9.79
C PHE A 398 -19.39 10.25 10.69
N ALA A 399 -18.66 11.34 10.41
CA ALA A 399 -18.88 12.62 11.08
C ALA A 399 -20.23 13.25 10.69
N SER A 400 -20.62 13.15 9.41
CA SER A 400 -21.95 13.62 8.95
C SER A 400 -23.07 12.81 9.61
N ILE A 401 -22.92 11.49 9.67
CA ILE A 401 -23.86 10.57 10.33
C ILE A 401 -23.95 10.87 11.83
N ALA A 402 -22.80 10.99 12.51
CA ALA A 402 -22.75 11.32 13.93
C ALA A 402 -23.42 12.65 14.25
N LYS A 403 -23.21 13.69 13.42
CA LYS A 403 -23.86 15.01 13.59
C LYS A 403 -25.37 14.95 13.40
N HIS A 404 -25.85 14.15 12.46
CA HIS A 404 -27.28 13.99 12.21
C HIS A 404 -27.98 13.26 13.37
N ILE A 405 -27.36 12.22 13.91
CA ILE A 405 -27.93 11.41 15.00
C ILE A 405 -27.82 12.15 16.33
N ASN A 406 -26.68 12.77 16.59
CA ASN A 406 -26.41 13.55 17.79
C ASN A 406 -25.89 14.94 17.39
N PRO A 407 -26.76 15.97 17.41
CA PRO A 407 -26.38 17.34 17.14
C PRO A 407 -25.24 17.87 18.02
N ASP A 408 -25.01 17.29 19.21
CA ASP A 408 -23.93 17.67 20.14
C ASP A 408 -22.72 16.73 20.05
N SER A 409 -22.55 16.02 18.93
CA SER A 409 -21.41 15.12 18.71
C SER A 409 -20.09 15.88 18.72
N GLU A 410 -19.32 15.73 19.81
CA GLU A 410 -17.99 16.32 19.95
C GLU A 410 -17.02 15.87 18.85
N PHE A 411 -17.13 14.61 18.41
CA PHE A 411 -16.35 14.09 17.28
C PHE A 411 -16.64 14.88 16.00
N ALA A 412 -17.94 15.05 15.67
CA ALA A 412 -18.33 15.80 14.50
C ALA A 412 -17.86 17.26 14.60
N ASP A 413 -18.08 17.94 15.72
CA ASP A 413 -17.72 19.35 15.87
C ASP A 413 -16.20 19.59 15.77
N LYS A 414 -15.39 18.70 16.36
CA LYS A 414 -13.93 18.73 16.21
C LYS A 414 -13.50 18.46 14.77
N PHE A 415 -14.17 17.53 14.10
CA PHE A 415 -13.89 17.21 12.70
C PHE A 415 -14.24 18.37 11.75
N ALA A 416 -15.40 19.00 11.92
CA ALA A 416 -15.83 20.13 11.11
C ALA A 416 -14.93 21.36 11.28
N SER A 417 -14.37 21.58 12.47
CA SER A 417 -13.49 22.72 12.75
C SER A 417 -12.03 22.49 12.33
N ASN A 418 -11.50 21.27 12.53
CA ASN A 418 -10.05 21.02 12.40
C ASN A 418 -9.69 19.89 11.42
N GLY A 419 -10.66 19.14 10.90
CA GLY A 419 -10.40 17.92 10.13
C GLY A 419 -9.70 16.85 10.98
N ARG A 420 -8.79 16.07 10.38
CA ARG A 420 -8.05 14.99 11.05
C ARG A 420 -6.60 14.91 10.59
N ALA A 421 -5.72 14.53 11.50
CA ALA A 421 -4.41 14.00 11.17
C ALA A 421 -4.53 12.53 10.77
N LEU A 422 -3.73 12.13 9.78
CA LEU A 422 -3.53 10.74 9.38
C LEU A 422 -2.02 10.47 9.38
N ALA A 423 -1.60 9.40 10.02
CA ALA A 423 -0.21 8.98 10.06
C ALA A 423 -0.10 7.46 9.85
N HIS A 424 0.94 7.02 9.18
CA HIS A 424 1.21 5.61 8.95
C HIS A 424 2.68 5.30 9.09
N TRP A 425 3.00 4.18 9.74
CA TRP A 425 4.34 3.61 9.81
C TRP A 425 4.27 2.08 9.82
N HIS A 426 5.39 1.44 9.46
CA HIS A 426 5.52 -0.01 9.37
C HIS A 426 5.80 -0.63 10.75
N GLY A 427 4.80 -0.57 11.62
CA GLY A 427 4.87 -1.04 12.98
C GLY A 427 3.50 -1.16 13.62
N TYR A 428 3.47 -1.71 14.84
CA TYR A 428 2.23 -2.00 15.55
C TYR A 428 2.22 -1.39 16.94
N PHE A 429 1.02 -1.11 17.43
CA PHE A 429 0.79 -0.67 18.80
C PHE A 429 0.76 -1.86 19.76
N ASP A 430 1.03 -1.61 21.03
CA ASP A 430 0.66 -2.52 22.12
C ASP A 430 -0.77 -2.17 22.56
N PRO A 431 -1.78 -3.00 22.28
CA PRO A 431 -3.18 -2.66 22.56
C PRO A 431 -3.45 -2.47 24.05
N LYS A 432 -2.62 -3.04 24.94
CA LYS A 432 -2.77 -2.89 26.40
C LYS A 432 -2.33 -1.52 26.91
N LYS A 433 -1.58 -0.76 26.11
CA LYS A 433 -1.06 0.57 26.46
C LYS A 433 -1.87 1.72 25.85
N LEU A 434 -2.93 1.40 25.10
CA LEU A 434 -3.77 2.41 24.46
C LEU A 434 -4.82 2.96 25.43
N PRO A 435 -5.15 4.27 25.36
CA PRO A 435 -6.27 4.84 26.08
C PRO A 435 -7.60 4.20 25.65
N LYS A 436 -8.59 4.16 26.55
CA LYS A 436 -9.94 3.61 26.23
C LYS A 436 -10.69 4.39 25.13
N SER A 437 -10.31 5.65 24.87
CA SER A 437 -10.85 6.50 23.81
C SER A 437 -10.23 6.21 22.43
N TRP A 438 -9.21 5.34 22.37
CA TRP A 438 -8.55 4.91 21.15
C TRP A 438 -9.06 3.53 20.78
N HIS A 439 -9.52 3.41 19.54
CA HIS A 439 -10.08 2.16 19.04
C HIS A 439 -9.19 1.60 17.94
N TYR A 440 -9.13 0.29 17.80
CA TYR A 440 -8.40 -0.34 16.70
C TYR A 440 -9.31 -1.30 15.94
N TYR A 441 -8.96 -1.57 14.69
CA TYR A 441 -9.65 -2.54 13.83
C TYR A 441 -8.72 -3.03 12.72
N GLY A 442 -9.14 -4.11 12.06
CA GLY A 442 -8.51 -4.65 10.87
C GLY A 442 -7.49 -5.75 11.11
N GLU A 443 -7.29 -6.15 12.36
CA GLU A 443 -6.37 -7.22 12.77
C GLU A 443 -6.69 -8.58 12.13
N ASN A 444 -7.96 -8.81 11.77
CA ASN A 444 -8.43 -10.05 11.14
C ASN A 444 -8.46 -9.97 9.60
N ASN A 445 -8.02 -8.87 9.00
CA ASN A 445 -8.01 -8.74 7.54
C ASN A 445 -6.87 -9.56 6.92
N PRO A 446 -7.06 -10.08 5.69
CA PRO A 446 -5.95 -10.64 4.92
C PRO A 446 -4.77 -9.66 4.78
N PRO A 447 -3.52 -10.10 4.98
CA PRO A 447 -2.33 -9.25 4.84
C PRO A 447 -2.01 -8.99 3.37
N VAL A 448 -2.49 -7.88 2.82
CA VAL A 448 -2.26 -7.46 1.42
C VAL A 448 -1.02 -6.57 1.29
N SER A 449 -0.47 -6.41 0.08
CA SER A 449 0.64 -5.47 -0.14
C SER A 449 0.20 -4.01 -0.05
N CYS A 450 1.14 -3.13 0.27
CA CYS A 450 0.98 -1.67 0.26
C CYS A 450 0.37 -1.23 -1.09
N SER A 451 -0.50 -0.22 -1.06
CA SER A 451 -1.20 0.30 -2.24
C SER A 451 -2.19 -0.65 -2.92
N ALA A 452 -2.38 -1.88 -2.42
CA ALA A 452 -3.41 -2.76 -2.96
C ALA A 452 -4.82 -2.18 -2.74
N PRO A 453 -5.74 -2.27 -3.72
CA PRO A 453 -7.11 -1.77 -3.57
C PRO A 453 -7.84 -2.33 -2.34
N GLN A 454 -7.54 -3.57 -1.96
CA GLN A 454 -8.05 -4.24 -0.78
C GLN A 454 -7.80 -3.43 0.50
N GLY A 455 -6.59 -2.89 0.69
CA GLY A 455 -6.24 -2.10 1.88
C GLY A 455 -7.15 -0.88 2.06
N ALA A 456 -7.50 -0.21 0.95
CA ALA A 456 -8.43 0.92 0.98
C ALA A 456 -9.87 0.49 1.31
N VAL A 457 -10.31 -0.68 0.82
CA VAL A 457 -11.64 -1.21 1.17
C VAL A 457 -11.69 -1.67 2.63
N TYR A 458 -10.64 -2.35 3.13
CA TYR A 458 -10.50 -2.75 4.53
C TYR A 458 -10.51 -1.54 5.46
N ALA A 459 -9.77 -0.48 5.12
CA ALA A 459 -9.75 0.76 5.89
C ALA A 459 -11.15 1.38 6.01
N PHE A 460 -11.88 1.49 4.89
CA PHE A 460 -13.23 2.06 4.90
C PHE A 460 -14.19 1.17 5.70
N LYS A 461 -14.24 -0.13 5.40
CA LYS A 461 -15.20 -1.06 6.01
C LYS A 461 -14.95 -1.25 7.51
N GLY A 462 -13.70 -1.37 7.94
CA GLY A 462 -13.38 -1.46 9.36
C GLY A 462 -13.76 -0.19 10.11
N LYS A 463 -13.61 0.99 9.48
CA LYS A 463 -14.08 2.25 10.05
C LYS A 463 -15.60 2.31 10.15
N GLU A 464 -16.34 1.78 9.17
CA GLU A 464 -17.79 1.64 9.21
C GLU A 464 -18.25 0.80 10.40
N GLU A 465 -17.66 -0.38 10.58
CA GLU A 465 -17.96 -1.28 11.70
C GLU A 465 -17.64 -0.61 13.05
N LEU A 466 -16.48 0.07 13.14
CA LEU A 466 -16.07 0.80 14.32
C LEU A 466 -17.06 1.92 14.69
N PHE A 467 -17.38 2.81 13.75
CA PHE A 467 -18.26 3.94 14.04
C PHE A 467 -19.70 3.51 14.33
N THR A 468 -20.16 2.45 13.69
CA THR A 468 -21.46 1.84 14.03
C THR A 468 -21.47 1.41 15.51
N CYS A 469 -20.40 0.75 15.97
CA CYS A 469 -20.26 0.35 17.37
C CYS A 469 -20.18 1.56 18.32
N ILE A 470 -19.36 2.57 18.00
CA ILE A 470 -19.19 3.79 18.81
C ILE A 470 -20.52 4.51 18.99
N ILE A 471 -21.25 4.73 17.90
CA ILE A 471 -22.51 5.47 17.90
C ILE A 471 -23.57 4.68 18.68
N GLN A 472 -23.73 3.38 18.42
CA GLN A 472 -24.75 2.56 19.09
C GLN A 472 -24.49 2.44 20.60
N ARG A 473 -23.23 2.31 21.00
CA ARG A 473 -22.83 2.09 22.40
C ARG A 473 -22.42 3.36 23.14
N HIS A 474 -22.49 4.53 22.48
CA HIS A 474 -22.11 5.83 23.05
C HIS A 474 -20.68 5.81 23.63
N LEU A 475 -19.74 5.20 22.92
CA LEU A 475 -18.35 5.08 23.38
C LEU A 475 -17.60 6.40 23.17
N PRO A 476 -16.65 6.75 24.07
CA PRO A 476 -15.78 7.89 23.84
C PRO A 476 -14.86 7.63 22.63
N TYR A 477 -14.64 8.64 21.80
CA TYR A 477 -13.79 8.52 20.60
C TYR A 477 -12.83 9.69 20.48
N GLU A 478 -11.54 9.37 20.43
CA GLU A 478 -10.46 10.34 20.22
C GLU A 478 -9.60 9.97 19.01
N ALA A 479 -9.31 8.68 18.87
CA ALA A 479 -8.44 8.13 17.83
C ALA A 479 -9.00 6.81 17.29
N ASP A 480 -8.60 6.49 16.07
CA ASP A 480 -8.65 5.11 15.60
C ASP A 480 -7.35 4.67 14.94
N ILE A 481 -7.09 3.37 15.04
CA ILE A 481 -5.94 2.68 14.46
C ILE A 481 -6.47 1.58 13.53
N HIS A 482 -6.30 1.77 12.23
CA HIS A 482 -6.44 0.67 11.27
C HIS A 482 -5.12 -0.10 11.22
N MET A 483 -5.15 -1.31 11.75
CA MET A 483 -4.05 -2.24 11.62
C MET A 483 -4.13 -2.95 10.27
N GLU A 484 -3.03 -2.93 9.54
CA GLU A 484 -2.86 -3.69 8.31
C GLU A 484 -1.90 -4.85 8.60
N PRO A 485 -2.41 -6.10 8.72
CA PRO A 485 -1.59 -7.25 9.05
C PRO A 485 -0.40 -7.40 8.10
N GLN A 486 0.78 -7.67 8.68
CA GLN A 486 2.05 -7.75 7.96
C GLN A 486 2.33 -6.51 7.08
N HIS A 487 2.00 -5.33 7.59
CA HIS A 487 2.31 -4.03 6.98
C HIS A 487 2.61 -2.97 8.03
N GLY A 488 1.63 -2.60 8.86
CA GLY A 488 1.79 -1.55 9.84
C GLY A 488 0.47 -0.99 10.35
N SER A 489 0.53 0.24 10.86
CA SER A 489 -0.60 0.91 11.50
C SER A 489 -0.91 2.22 10.81
N ASN A 490 -2.18 2.48 10.55
CA ASN A 490 -2.69 3.78 10.08
C ASN A 490 -3.48 4.41 11.23
N VAL A 491 -3.12 5.61 11.65
CA VAL A 491 -3.72 6.29 12.79
C VAL A 491 -4.47 7.52 12.33
N SER A 492 -5.74 7.64 12.71
CA SER A 492 -6.49 8.89 12.63
C SER A 492 -6.50 9.59 13.99
N PHE A 493 -6.09 10.86 14.00
CA PHE A 493 -5.98 11.64 15.23
C PHE A 493 -6.36 13.11 15.03
N SER A 494 -6.37 13.90 16.10
CA SER A 494 -6.70 15.34 16.03
C SER A 494 -5.58 16.18 15.42
N SER A 495 -4.32 15.87 15.75
CA SER A 495 -3.11 16.59 15.31
C SER A 495 -1.91 15.67 15.20
N LEU A 496 -1.07 15.89 14.19
CA LEU A 496 0.19 15.16 14.03
C LEU A 496 1.16 15.53 15.15
N LYS A 497 1.23 16.80 15.54
CA LYS A 497 1.99 17.27 16.69
C LYS A 497 1.55 16.59 17.98
N ASN A 498 0.24 16.53 18.23
CA ASN A 498 -0.29 15.89 19.43
C ASN A 498 -0.06 14.38 19.43
N LEU A 499 -0.20 13.71 18.28
CA LEU A 499 0.15 12.30 18.12
C LEU A 499 1.63 12.06 18.44
N GLY A 500 2.53 12.85 17.85
CA GLY A 500 3.97 12.75 18.13
C GLY A 500 4.30 12.92 19.61
N ASN A 501 3.70 13.92 20.26
CA ASN A 501 3.88 14.14 21.70
C ASN A 501 3.38 12.97 22.55
N PHE A 502 2.22 12.40 22.19
CA PHE A 502 1.69 11.21 22.84
C PHE A 502 2.68 10.04 22.74
N LEU A 503 3.24 9.80 21.55
CA LEU A 503 4.17 8.70 21.30
C LEU A 503 5.51 8.87 22.04
N ILE A 504 6.03 10.10 22.14
CA ILE A 504 7.26 10.40 22.91
C ILE A 504 7.02 10.18 24.41
N LYS A 505 5.89 10.68 24.93
CA LYS A 505 5.54 10.58 26.35
C LYS A 505 5.30 9.13 26.76
N ASN A 506 4.65 8.35 25.90
CA ASN A 506 4.30 6.95 26.15
C ASN A 506 5.22 6.02 25.36
N LYS A 507 6.51 6.00 25.72
CA LYS A 507 7.52 5.13 25.10
C LYS A 507 7.06 3.66 25.08
N ASN A 508 7.42 2.94 24.02
CA ASN A 508 7.07 1.53 23.82
C ASN A 508 5.56 1.25 23.66
N THR A 509 4.73 2.27 23.39
CA THR A 509 3.32 2.07 23.00
C THR A 509 3.18 1.59 21.56
N THR A 510 4.20 1.82 20.73
CA THR A 510 4.31 1.30 19.36
C THR A 510 5.77 0.98 19.05
N LYS A 511 5.99 0.05 18.12
CA LYS A 511 7.32 -0.40 17.67
C LYS A 511 7.32 -0.70 16.18
N LEU A 512 8.47 -0.54 15.53
CA LEU A 512 8.68 -0.90 14.12
C LEU A 512 8.74 -2.42 13.94
N GLY A 513 8.43 -2.87 12.72
CA GLY A 513 8.48 -4.29 12.37
C GLY A 513 7.41 -5.10 13.11
N ASN A 514 7.74 -6.34 13.43
CA ASN A 514 6.77 -7.31 13.92
C ASN A 514 6.71 -7.43 15.45
N GLU A 515 7.38 -6.56 16.20
CA GLU A 515 7.56 -6.68 17.66
C GLU A 515 6.24 -6.85 18.42
N TYR A 516 5.19 -6.12 18.03
CA TYR A 516 3.86 -6.23 18.63
C TYR A 516 2.82 -6.91 17.73
N LEU A 517 3.22 -7.45 16.57
CA LEU A 517 2.29 -8.12 15.65
C LEU A 517 1.64 -9.34 16.31
N ALA A 518 2.41 -10.11 17.08
CA ALA A 518 1.93 -11.32 17.75
C ALA A 518 0.90 -11.04 18.87
N LEU A 519 0.72 -9.78 19.31
CA LEU A 519 -0.29 -9.42 20.31
C LEU A 519 -1.72 -9.44 19.75
N TYR A 520 -1.86 -9.65 18.44
CA TYR A 520 -3.12 -9.61 17.72
C TYR A 520 -3.48 -10.93 17.02
N SER A 521 -2.64 -11.96 17.18
CA SER A 521 -2.77 -13.27 16.52
C SER A 521 -3.28 -14.37 17.46
#